data_AF-A0A1H1M4S3-F1
#
_entry.id   AF-A0A1H1M4S3-F1
#
_cell.length_a   1.000
_cell.length_b   1.000
_cell.length_c   1.000
_cell.angle_alpha   90.00
_cell.angle_beta   90.00
_cell.angle_gamma   90.00
#
_symmetry.space_group_name_H-M   'P 1'
#
loop_
_entity.id
_entity.type
_entity.pdbx_description
1 polymer ?
#
loop_
_entity_poly.entity_id
_entity_poly.type
_entity_poly.pdbx_seq_one_letter_code
_entity_poly.pdbx_strand_id
1 'polypeptide(L)'
;MKISRLAPLALLLTALTGTALADSRIEGTYAMTTEAAGVKVRSATVELNEKYIREGDNRLPVAAWEHRDGYLTARDPRGAALLHARVENGGATLVQQVEGVGTVTFTRLD
;
A
#
# COMPACT_ATOMS: atom_id res chain seq x y z
N MET A 1 -38.89 -13.90 -43.48
CA MET A 1 -37.43 -13.81 -43.35
C MET A 1 -37.09 -13.05 -42.08
N LYS A 2 -36.26 -13.68 -41.23
CA LYS A 2 -35.62 -13.13 -40.03
C LYS A 2 -34.71 -11.97 -40.38
N ILE A 3 -34.61 -10.94 -39.53
CA ILE A 3 -33.31 -10.47 -39.01
C ILE A 3 -33.53 -9.89 -37.60
N SER A 4 -33.35 -10.73 -36.58
CA SER A 4 -33.17 -10.32 -35.20
C SER A 4 -31.83 -9.59 -35.10
N ARG A 5 -31.83 -8.29 -34.80
CA ARG A 5 -30.59 -7.56 -34.51
C ARG A 5 -30.29 -7.68 -33.02
N LEU A 6 -29.47 -8.68 -32.69
CA LEU A 6 -28.76 -8.74 -31.42
C LEU A 6 -27.76 -7.57 -31.40
N ALA A 7 -27.96 -6.60 -30.52
CA ALA A 7 -26.93 -5.60 -30.23
C ALA A 7 -25.82 -6.28 -29.41
N PRO A 8 -24.54 -6.18 -29.83
CA PRO A 8 -23.43 -6.76 -29.09
C PRO A 8 -23.10 -5.94 -27.84
N LEU A 9 -22.68 -6.67 -26.80
CA LEU A 9 -22.02 -6.20 -25.59
C LEU A 9 -21.16 -4.94 -25.83
N ALA A 10 -21.58 -3.82 -25.24
CA ALA A 10 -20.66 -2.77 -24.83
C ALA A 10 -20.49 -2.88 -23.32
N LEU A 11 -19.68 -3.86 -22.91
CA LEU A 11 -19.06 -3.86 -21.59
C LEU A 11 -18.17 -2.59 -21.54
N LEU A 12 -18.72 -1.46 -21.08
CA LEU A 12 -17.93 -0.35 -20.58
C LEU A 12 -17.33 -0.78 -19.24
N LEU A 13 -16.37 -1.71 -19.28
CA LEU A 13 -15.26 -1.72 -18.34
C LEU A 13 -14.20 -0.78 -18.91
N THR A 14 -14.56 0.50 -19.04
CA THR A 14 -13.55 1.56 -19.08
C THR A 14 -12.89 1.52 -17.72
N ALA A 15 -11.74 0.84 -17.71
CA ALA A 15 -10.60 1.10 -16.89
C ALA A 15 -10.91 2.05 -15.73
N LEU A 16 -11.00 1.47 -14.54
CA LEU A 16 -10.42 2.09 -13.35
C LEU A 16 -8.94 2.37 -13.70
N THR A 17 -8.70 3.40 -14.52
CA THR A 17 -7.48 4.15 -14.45
C THR A 17 -7.44 4.57 -13.00
N GLY A 18 -6.55 3.96 -12.22
CA GLY A 18 -6.19 4.39 -10.87
C GLY A 18 -5.53 5.76 -10.96
N THR A 19 -6.25 6.72 -11.53
CA THR A 19 -5.93 8.14 -11.50
C THR A 19 -6.03 8.53 -10.06
N ALA A 20 -4.85 8.62 -9.45
CA ALA A 20 -4.50 9.77 -8.66
C ALA A 20 -5.53 10.11 -7.57
N LEU A 21 -5.65 9.20 -6.61
CA LEU A 21 -5.74 9.58 -5.21
C LEU A 21 -4.60 8.90 -4.45
N ALA A 22 -3.39 8.95 -5.02
CA ALA A 22 -2.20 9.13 -4.20
C ALA A 22 -2.31 10.56 -3.66
N ASP A 23 -3.17 10.73 -2.67
CA ASP A 23 -3.04 11.83 -1.72
C ASP A 23 -1.55 11.88 -1.38
N SER A 24 -0.96 13.07 -1.40
CA SER A 24 0.46 13.34 -1.18
C SER A 24 0.93 13.01 0.27
N ARG A 25 0.33 11.98 0.87
CA ARG A 25 0.39 11.49 2.25
C ARG A 25 0.93 10.06 2.36
N ILE A 26 1.37 9.42 1.27
CA ILE A 26 2.17 8.19 1.40
C ILE A 26 3.59 8.56 1.80
N GLU A 27 4.14 9.56 1.10
CA GLU A 27 5.50 10.02 1.30
C GLU A 27 5.69 10.59 2.70
N GLY A 28 6.69 10.12 3.41
CA GLY A 28 6.92 10.51 4.79
C GLY A 28 7.89 9.57 5.50
N THR A 29 8.26 9.98 6.70
CA THR A 29 9.12 9.18 7.58
C THR A 29 8.29 8.67 8.74
N TYR A 30 8.35 7.36 8.98
CA TYR A 30 7.53 6.67 9.96
C TYR A 30 8.41 5.98 11.00
N ALA A 31 8.04 6.06 12.27
CA ALA A 31 8.54 5.14 13.29
C ALA A 31 7.82 3.79 13.16
N MET A 32 8.60 2.73 12.96
CA MET A 32 8.10 1.36 12.91
C MET A 32 8.15 0.74 14.32
N THR A 33 7.03 0.18 14.75
CA THR A 33 6.90 -0.58 15.98
C THR A 33 6.30 -1.94 15.66
N THR A 34 6.94 -2.99 16.15
CA THR A 34 6.45 -4.36 16.01
C THR A 34 5.90 -4.84 17.34
N GLU A 35 4.68 -5.36 17.34
CA GLU A 35 4.05 -6.01 18.48
C GLU A 35 3.86 -7.50 18.21
N ALA A 36 4.50 -8.32 19.04
CA ALA A 36 4.44 -9.77 18.97
C ALA A 36 4.16 -10.34 20.36
N ALA A 37 3.14 -11.19 20.49
CA ALA A 37 2.75 -11.83 21.76
C ALA A 37 2.62 -10.85 22.96
N GLY A 38 2.12 -9.63 22.72
CA GLY A 38 1.94 -8.58 23.74
C GLY A 38 3.21 -7.79 24.09
N VAL A 39 4.34 -8.07 23.43
CA VAL A 39 5.59 -7.30 23.58
C VAL A 39 5.73 -6.33 22.42
N LYS A 40 5.90 -5.04 22.74
CA LYS A 40 6.14 -3.97 21.77
C LYS A 40 7.63 -3.66 21.67
N VAL A 41 8.16 -3.69 20.45
CA VAL A 41 9.54 -3.38 20.15
C VAL A 41 9.56 -2.29 19.09
N ARG A 42 10.16 -1.14 19.40
CA ARG A 42 10.48 -0.15 18.37
C ARG A 42 11.60 -0.72 17.52
N SER A 43 11.34 -0.86 16.23
CA SER A 43 12.19 -1.64 15.33
C SER A 43 13.05 -0.78 14.42
N ALA A 44 12.51 0.27 13.81
CA ALA A 44 13.27 1.15 12.93
C ALA A 44 12.57 2.49 12.65
N THR A 45 13.24 3.33 11.87
CA THR A 45 12.60 4.43 11.13
C THR A 45 12.56 4.04 9.66
N VAL A 46 11.38 4.17 9.04
CA VAL A 46 11.13 3.78 7.65
C VAL A 46 10.68 5.01 6.87
N GLU A 47 11.35 5.28 5.76
CA GLU A 47 10.95 6.30 4.80
C GLU A 47 10.18 5.65 3.66
N LEU A 48 8.98 6.15 3.39
CA LEU A 48 8.18 5.77 2.24
C LEU A 48 8.29 6.89 1.19
N ASN A 49 8.60 6.51 -0.04
CA ASN A 49 8.67 7.40 -1.19
C ASN A 49 7.97 6.73 -2.39
N GLU A 50 7.53 7.52 -3.37
CA GLU A 50 6.94 7.00 -4.61
C GLU A 50 7.80 5.92 -5.31
N LYS A 51 9.14 6.03 -5.20
CA LYS A 51 10.09 5.16 -5.93
C LYS A 51 10.76 4.12 -5.05
N TYR A 52 10.66 4.22 -3.73
CA TYR A 52 11.35 3.30 -2.83
C TYR A 52 10.76 3.27 -1.42
N ILE A 53 11.09 2.20 -0.70
CA ILE A 53 10.98 2.11 0.77
C ILE A 53 12.41 2.02 1.31
N ARG A 54 12.73 2.83 2.32
CA ARG A 54 14.04 2.80 2.97
C ARG A 54 13.91 2.52 4.46
N GLU A 55 14.65 1.53 4.94
CA GLU A 55 14.77 1.19 6.36
C GLU A 55 16.26 1.21 6.73
N GLY A 56 16.69 2.25 7.44
CA GLY A 56 18.12 2.50 7.66
C GLY A 56 18.89 2.65 6.32
N ASP A 57 19.90 1.81 6.11
CA ASP A 57 20.70 1.77 4.88
C ASP A 57 20.10 0.87 3.79
N ASN A 58 19.09 0.06 4.12
CA ASN A 58 18.42 -0.80 3.16
C ASN A 58 17.40 0.00 2.34
N ARG A 59 17.50 -0.08 1.02
CA ARG A 59 16.60 0.61 0.08
C ARG A 59 15.99 -0.37 -0.90
N LEU A 60 14.67 -0.50 -0.84
CA LEU A 60 13.88 -1.39 -1.69
C LEU A 60 13.21 -0.56 -2.80
N PRO A 61 13.43 -0.87 -4.09
CA PRO A 61 12.78 -0.15 -5.17
C PRO A 61 11.28 -0.47 -5.24
N VAL A 62 10.46 0.56 -5.40
CA VAL A 62 9.01 0.44 -5.61
C VAL A 62 8.71 0.76 -7.07
N ALA A 63 7.94 -0.11 -7.71
CA ALA A 63 7.44 0.09 -9.06
C ALA A 63 6.02 0.65 -9.07
N ALA A 64 5.20 0.32 -8.07
CA ALA A 64 3.82 0.80 -7.98
C ALA A 64 3.35 0.90 -6.53
N TRP A 65 2.51 1.90 -6.29
CA TRP A 65 1.69 2.04 -5.10
C TRP A 65 0.22 1.87 -5.46
N GLU A 66 -0.50 1.06 -4.68
CA GLU A 66 -1.92 0.78 -4.87
C GLU A 66 -2.70 1.18 -3.61
N HIS A 67 -3.72 2.01 -3.79
CA HIS A 67 -4.72 2.29 -2.77
C HIS A 67 -6.01 1.57 -3.11
N ARG A 68 -6.47 0.70 -2.21
CA ARG A 68 -7.73 -0.02 -2.40
C ARG A 68 -8.32 -0.42 -1.05
N ASP A 69 -9.63 -0.22 -0.89
CA ASP A 69 -10.40 -0.67 0.28
C ASP A 69 -9.82 -0.24 1.64
N GLY A 70 -9.18 0.94 1.70
CA GLY A 70 -8.53 1.45 2.91
C GLY A 70 -7.13 0.87 3.19
N TYR A 71 -6.54 0.15 2.23
CA TYR A 71 -5.19 -0.38 2.29
C TYR A 71 -4.27 0.32 1.29
N LEU A 72 -3.02 0.44 1.70
CA LEU A 72 -1.88 0.90 0.94
C LEU A 72 -0.96 -0.30 0.65
N THR A 73 -0.66 -0.53 -0.63
CA THR A 73 0.24 -1.62 -1.05
C THR A 73 1.38 -1.08 -1.89
N ALA A 74 2.62 -1.33 -1.49
CA ALA A 74 3.80 -1.13 -2.33
C ALA A 74 4.15 -2.42 -3.07
N ARG A 75 4.48 -2.33 -4.35
CA ARG A 75 4.95 -3.47 -5.14
C ARG A 75 6.33 -3.22 -5.71
N ASP A 76 7.14 -4.28 -5.71
CA ASP A 76 8.43 -4.29 -6.39
C ASP A 76 8.26 -4.36 -7.93
N PRO A 77 9.34 -4.22 -8.72
CA PRO A 77 9.29 -4.35 -10.18
C PRO A 77 8.83 -5.71 -10.72
N ARG A 78 8.77 -6.75 -9.87
CA ARG A 78 8.27 -8.08 -10.20
C ARG A 78 6.81 -8.27 -9.81
N GLY A 79 6.18 -7.26 -9.21
CA GLY A 79 4.78 -7.27 -8.74
C GLY A 79 4.58 -7.85 -7.33
N ALA A 80 5.65 -8.25 -6.65
CA ALA A 80 5.58 -8.76 -5.28
C ALA A 80 5.29 -7.61 -4.30
N ALA A 81 4.46 -7.87 -3.30
CA ALA A 81 4.15 -6.88 -2.28
C ALA A 81 5.34 -6.69 -1.34
N LEU A 82 5.82 -5.45 -1.22
CA LEU A 82 6.85 -5.03 -0.26
C LEU A 82 6.23 -4.55 1.05
N LEU A 83 5.06 -3.92 0.96
CA LEU A 83 4.27 -3.43 2.09
C LEU A 83 2.80 -3.59 1.73
N HIS A 84 1.99 -4.04 2.69
CA HIS A 84 0.54 -4.06 2.58
C HIS A 84 -0.03 -3.67 3.94
N ALA A 85 -0.40 -2.40 4.09
CA ALA A 85 -0.80 -1.84 5.36
C ALA A 85 -2.18 -1.19 5.26
N ARG A 86 -3.00 -1.39 6.29
CA ARG A 86 -4.22 -0.63 6.48
C ARG A 86 -3.86 0.82 6.77
N VAL A 87 -4.53 1.74 6.11
CA VAL A 87 -4.38 3.17 6.34
C VAL A 87 -5.34 3.59 7.45
N GLU A 88 -4.80 4.21 8.50
CA GLU A 88 -5.56 4.76 9.61
C GLU A 88 -5.19 6.22 9.84
N ASN A 89 -6.05 6.94 10.57
CA ASN A 89 -5.83 8.35 10.93
C ASN A 89 -5.44 9.24 9.72
N GLY A 90 -6.06 9.01 8.56
CA GLY A 90 -5.80 9.77 7.34
C GLY A 90 -4.35 9.67 6.81
N GLY A 91 -3.66 8.56 7.10
CA GLY A 91 -2.26 8.31 6.68
C GLY A 91 -1.21 8.55 7.76
N ALA A 92 -1.60 9.08 8.93
CA ALA A 92 -0.68 9.25 10.05
C ALA A 92 -0.28 7.92 10.71
N THR A 93 -1.08 6.87 10.51
CA THR A 93 -0.79 5.53 11.03
C THR A 93 -1.04 4.50 9.93
N LEU A 94 -0.09 3.60 9.73
CA LEU A 94 -0.25 2.43 8.88
C LEU A 94 -0.12 1.17 9.73
N VAL A 95 -1.01 0.20 9.53
CA VAL A 95 -1.02 -1.04 10.32
C VAL A 95 -0.94 -2.24 9.39
N GLN A 96 0.11 -3.03 9.53
CA GLN A 96 0.36 -4.23 8.76
C GLN A 96 0.29 -5.46 9.68
N GLN A 97 -0.41 -6.50 9.22
CA GLN A 97 -0.35 -7.81 9.85
C GLN A 97 0.70 -8.66 9.13
N VAL A 98 1.68 -9.16 9.87
CA VAL A 98 2.74 -10.01 9.33
C VAL A 98 2.60 -11.39 9.96
N GLU A 99 2.29 -12.39 9.13
CA GLU A 99 2.16 -13.77 9.58
C GLU A 99 3.45 -14.25 10.24
N GLY A 100 3.33 -14.89 11.41
CA GLY A 100 4.48 -15.38 12.19
C GLY A 100 5.26 -14.30 12.95
N VAL A 101 4.96 -13.01 12.75
CA VAL A 101 5.60 -11.90 13.48
C VAL A 101 4.60 -11.21 14.41
N GLY A 102 3.46 -10.77 13.88
CA GLY A 102 2.45 -10.02 14.63
C GLY A 102 2.05 -8.73 13.92
N THR A 103 1.74 -7.71 14.69
CA THR A 103 1.31 -6.41 14.16
C THR A 103 2.49 -5.48 14.02
N VAL A 104 2.66 -4.89 12.84
CA VAL A 104 3.62 -3.81 12.58
C VAL A 104 2.86 -2.51 12.40
N THR A 105 3.19 -1.52 13.20
CA THR A 105 2.58 -0.18 13.16
C THR A 105 3.62 0.83 12.73
N PHE A 106 3.29 1.62 11.71
CA PHE A 106 4.08 2.75 11.22
C PHE A 106 3.38 4.04 11.64
N THR A 107 4.03 4.84 12.48
CA THR A 107 3.52 6.13 12.93
C THR A 107 4.33 7.23 12.28
N ARG A 108 3.66 8.11 11.53
CA ARG A 108 4.29 9.25 10.86
C ARG A 108 5.00 10.16 11.89
N LEU A 109 6.18 10.67 11.53
CA LEU A 109 7.03 11.50 12.40
C LEU A 109 6.93 13.00 12.09
N ASP A 110 6.36 13.36 10.94
CA ASP A 110 6.10 14.71 10.44
C ASP A 110 4.69 15.22 10.75
#